data_AF-M7A7H6-F1
#
_entry.id   AF-M7A7H6-F1
#
_cell.length_a   1.000
_cell.length_b   1.000
_cell.length_c   1.000
_cell.angle_alpha   90.00
_cell.angle_beta   90.00
_cell.angle_gamma   90.00
#
_symmetry.space_group_name_H-M   'P 1'
#
loop_
_entity.id
_entity.type
_entity.pdbx_description
1 polymer ?
#
loop_
_entity_poly.entity_id
_entity_poly.type
_entity_poly.pdbx_seq_one_letter_code
_entity_poly.pdbx_strand_id
1 'polypeptide(L)'
;MNIFPIFLLLIVIFSPLWGKTSTIYLKGKAVIEGEVVRLSSVARVPEGLEDRILLNNLKRPVFVDSKDVLKIYEDLDPSVTGKRTLVLPLNHSLEQNEITDSLSEEIKKKHPNEEFRLTFLSGDTKVPLEGVTLKWANLPSRLHPGQLMASLEIFFKIRKYIL
;
A
#
# COMPACT_ATOMS: atom_id res chain seq x y z
N MET A 1 24.62 1.96 -61.26
CA MET A 1 24.93 2.44 -59.90
C MET A 1 23.91 1.78 -58.97
N ASN A 2 24.31 0.73 -58.24
CA ASN A 2 23.41 -0.06 -57.41
C ASN A 2 23.10 0.72 -56.12
N ILE A 3 21.87 1.22 -56.01
CA ILE A 3 21.38 2.00 -54.85
C ILE A 3 20.88 1.09 -53.70
N PHE A 4 20.83 -0.22 -53.95
CA PHE A 4 20.37 -1.24 -53.01
C PHE A 4 21.19 -1.37 -51.70
N PRO A 5 22.54 -1.27 -51.68
CA PRO A 5 23.29 -1.41 -50.44
C PRO A 5 23.14 -0.20 -49.51
N ILE A 6 22.73 0.97 -50.03
CA ILE A 6 22.47 2.18 -49.23
C ILE A 6 21.13 2.06 -48.48
N PHE A 7 20.13 1.41 -49.08
CA PHE A 7 18.84 1.17 -48.43
C PHE A 7 18.92 0.16 -47.28
N LEU A 8 19.78 -0.87 -47.43
CA LEU A 8 19.99 -1.88 -46.38
C LEU A 8 20.69 -1.27 -45.14
N LEU A 9 21.60 -0.31 -45.33
CA LEU A 9 22.28 0.38 -44.23
C LEU A 9 21.33 1.29 -43.44
N LEU A 10 20.36 1.91 -44.12
CA LEU A 10 19.35 2.77 -43.49
C LEU A 10 18.39 1.99 -42.57
N ILE A 11 18.04 0.74 -42.93
CA ILE A 11 17.20 -0.12 -42.08
C ILE A 11 17.93 -0.55 -40.81
N VAL A 12 19.27 -0.68 -40.84
CA VAL A 12 20.07 -1.00 -39.64
C VAL A 12 20.25 0.22 -38.73
N ILE A 13 20.31 1.44 -39.29
CA ILE A 13 20.35 2.68 -38.50
C ILE A 13 18.99 3.00 -37.86
N PHE A 14 17.88 2.62 -38.52
CA PHE A 14 16.51 2.77 -37.99
C PHE A 14 15.99 1.55 -37.24
N SER A 15 16.78 0.49 -37.07
CA SER A 15 16.43 -0.59 -36.14
C SER A 15 16.84 -0.12 -34.75
N PRO A 16 15.93 0.35 -33.89
CA PRO A 16 16.32 0.58 -32.53
C PRO A 16 16.57 -0.81 -31.94
N LEU A 17 17.83 -1.18 -31.77
CA LEU A 17 18.28 -2.19 -30.80
C LEU A 17 17.94 -1.78 -29.34
N TRP A 18 16.96 -0.89 -29.16
CA TRP A 18 16.49 -0.29 -27.91
C TRP A 18 15.07 -0.72 -27.61
N GLY A 19 14.86 -2.04 -27.64
CA GLY A 19 13.65 -2.68 -27.13
C GLY A 19 13.84 -3.25 -25.73
N LYS A 20 14.69 -2.66 -24.87
CA LYS A 20 14.53 -2.90 -23.43
C LYS A 20 13.37 -2.01 -22.99
N THR A 21 12.14 -2.39 -23.34
CA THR A 21 10.95 -1.87 -22.66
C THR A 21 11.20 -2.10 -21.19
N SER A 22 11.43 -1.01 -20.46
CA SER A 22 11.72 -1.03 -19.04
C SER A 22 10.45 -1.51 -18.35
N THR A 23 10.41 -2.82 -18.04
CA THR A 23 9.20 -3.44 -17.51
C THR A 23 9.04 -3.09 -16.04
N ILE A 24 7.97 -2.36 -15.73
CA ILE A 24 7.53 -2.04 -14.37
C ILE A 24 6.69 -3.21 -13.86
N TYR A 25 7.01 -3.73 -12.67
CA TYR A 25 6.28 -4.84 -12.07
C TYR A 25 5.52 -4.40 -10.80
N LEU A 26 4.19 -4.46 -10.83
CA LEU A 26 3.34 -4.10 -9.69
C LEU A 26 3.42 -5.12 -8.54
N LYS A 27 3.64 -4.65 -7.31
CA LYS A 27 3.86 -5.47 -6.10
C LYS A 27 2.61 -6.16 -5.54
N GLY A 28 1.41 -5.74 -5.92
CA GLY A 28 0.14 -6.29 -5.42
C GLY A 28 -0.33 -5.73 -4.06
N LYS A 29 0.59 -5.39 -3.14
CA LYS A 29 0.31 -4.62 -1.91
C LYS A 29 1.47 -3.65 -1.62
N ALA A 30 1.14 -2.45 -1.14
CA ALA A 30 2.09 -1.45 -0.65
C ALA A 30 1.50 -0.79 0.59
N VAL A 31 2.28 -0.73 1.67
CA VAL A 31 1.99 0.10 2.84
C VAL A 31 2.92 1.30 2.75
N ILE A 32 2.37 2.51 2.85
CA ILE A 32 3.15 3.74 2.74
C ILE A 32 2.95 4.59 3.98
N GLU A 33 3.97 5.33 4.38
CA GLU A 33 3.83 6.36 5.40
C GLU A 33 3.41 7.69 4.75
N GLY A 34 2.36 8.30 5.28
CA GLY A 34 1.82 9.55 4.75
C GLY A 34 0.95 9.37 3.50
N GLU A 35 0.89 10.42 2.69
CA GLU A 35 -0.14 10.60 1.66
C GLU A 35 0.39 10.58 0.21
N VAL A 36 1.70 10.45 0.04
CA VAL A 36 2.38 10.50 -1.26
C VAL A 36 2.76 9.08 -1.68
N VAL A 37 2.29 8.68 -2.86
CA VAL A 37 2.62 7.40 -3.47
C VAL A 37 3.57 7.62 -4.62
N ARG A 38 4.78 7.07 -4.52
CA ARG A 38 5.74 7.03 -5.63
C ARG A 38 5.68 5.68 -6.36
N LEU A 39 6.21 5.63 -7.57
CA LEU A 39 6.26 4.39 -8.34
C LEU A 39 7.00 3.28 -7.58
N SER A 40 8.13 3.61 -6.98
CA SER A 40 8.95 2.70 -6.17
C SER A 40 8.20 2.12 -4.98
N SER A 41 7.17 2.80 -4.47
CA SER A 41 6.31 2.29 -3.40
C SER A 41 5.47 1.11 -3.88
N VAL A 42 4.90 1.19 -5.10
CA VAL A 42 3.89 0.25 -5.60
C VAL A 42 4.41 -0.78 -6.60
N ALA A 43 5.61 -0.56 -7.14
CA ALA A 43 6.19 -1.38 -8.20
C ALA A 43 7.70 -1.62 -7.99
N ARG A 44 8.23 -2.67 -8.60
CA ARG A 44 9.66 -2.83 -8.84
C ARG A 44 10.01 -2.01 -10.07
N VAL A 45 10.90 -1.03 -9.86
CA VAL A 45 11.30 -0.05 -10.88
C VAL A 45 12.58 -0.54 -11.55
N PRO A 46 12.62 -0.63 -12.89
CA PRO A 46 13.84 -0.94 -13.63
C PRO A 46 14.86 0.19 -13.52
N GLU A 47 16.14 -0.15 -13.63
CA GLU A 47 17.22 0.86 -13.59
C GLU A 47 17.06 1.90 -14.70
N GLY A 48 17.32 3.17 -14.36
CA GLY A 48 17.21 4.30 -15.29
C GLY A 48 15.82 4.91 -15.41
N LEU A 49 14.79 4.33 -14.79
CA LEU A 49 13.46 4.93 -14.71
C LEU A 49 13.34 5.83 -13.47
N GLU A 50 12.88 7.06 -13.68
CA GLU A 50 12.68 8.03 -12.59
C GLU A 50 11.57 7.56 -11.63
N ASP A 51 11.73 7.86 -10.34
CA ASP A 51 10.71 7.54 -9.34
C ASP A 51 9.68 8.68 -9.19
N ARG A 52 8.73 8.73 -10.12
CA ARG A 52 7.68 9.76 -10.16
C ARG A 52 6.55 9.49 -9.16
N ILE A 53 5.87 10.57 -8.78
CA ILE A 53 4.68 10.52 -7.92
C ILE A 53 3.49 10.03 -8.74
N LEU A 54 2.84 8.96 -8.28
CA LEU A 54 1.63 8.41 -8.88
C LEU A 54 0.37 9.03 -8.28
N LEU A 55 0.36 9.20 -6.95
CA LEU A 55 -0.77 9.77 -6.21
C LEU A 55 -0.26 10.72 -5.14
N ASN A 56 -1.03 11.77 -4.90
CA ASN A 56 -0.79 12.74 -3.84
C ASN A 56 -2.07 12.92 -3.01
N ASN A 57 -1.93 13.36 -1.76
CA ASN A 57 -3.03 13.57 -0.82
C ASN A 57 -3.92 12.31 -0.63
N LEU A 58 -3.29 11.13 -0.58
CA LEU A 58 -3.98 9.86 -0.42
C LEU A 58 -4.49 9.68 1.02
N LYS A 59 -5.81 9.80 1.21
CA LYS A 59 -6.47 9.65 2.52
C LYS A 59 -6.98 8.26 2.86
N ARG A 60 -7.25 7.45 1.83
CA ARG A 60 -7.91 6.14 1.95
C ARG A 60 -7.22 5.10 1.09
N PRO A 61 -7.38 3.80 1.37
CA PRO A 61 -6.80 2.76 0.54
C PRO A 61 -7.34 2.78 -0.89
N VAL A 62 -6.44 2.60 -1.85
CA VAL A 62 -6.76 2.59 -3.29
C VAL A 62 -6.03 1.48 -4.00
N PHE A 63 -6.57 1.03 -5.14
CA PHE A 63 -5.84 0.15 -6.04
C PHE A 63 -5.19 0.99 -7.13
N VAL A 64 -3.89 0.80 -7.33
CA VAL A 64 -3.13 1.31 -8.46
C VAL A 64 -2.99 0.19 -9.48
N ASP A 65 -3.42 0.41 -10.70
CA ASP A 65 -3.28 -0.55 -11.80
C ASP A 65 -2.32 -0.05 -12.90
N SER A 66 -2.20 -0.83 -13.98
CA SER A 66 -1.31 -0.48 -15.08
C SER A 66 -1.71 0.81 -15.78
N LYS A 67 -3.01 1.14 -15.86
CA LYS A 67 -3.49 2.36 -16.51
C LYS A 67 -3.06 3.59 -15.73
N ASP A 68 -3.12 3.51 -14.40
CA ASP A 68 -2.67 4.60 -13.51
C ASP A 68 -1.17 4.89 -13.69
N VAL A 69 -0.34 3.85 -13.82
CA VAL A 69 1.10 3.99 -14.07
C VAL A 69 1.36 4.52 -15.47
N LEU A 70 0.75 3.93 -16.50
CA LEU A 70 0.96 4.33 -17.89
C LEU A 70 0.62 5.81 -18.10
N LYS A 71 -0.42 6.33 -17.43
CA LYS A 71 -0.79 7.74 -17.48
C LYS A 71 0.30 8.71 -17.00
N ILE A 72 1.12 8.30 -16.04
CA ILE A 72 2.19 9.16 -15.46
C ILE A 72 3.50 9.05 -16.26
N TYR A 73 3.66 7.96 -17.01
CA TYR A 73 4.84 7.65 -17.81
C TYR A 73 4.52 7.57 -19.31
N GLU A 74 3.50 8.30 -19.78
CA GLU A 74 3.07 8.30 -21.19
C GLU A 74 4.20 8.74 -22.13
N ASP A 75 5.13 9.57 -21.64
CA ASP A 75 6.31 10.05 -22.35
C ASP A 75 7.37 8.98 -22.59
N LEU A 76 7.36 7.89 -21.82
CA LEU A 76 8.36 6.82 -21.88
C LEU A 76 7.81 5.48 -22.41
N ASP A 77 6.48 5.38 -22.56
CA ASP A 77 5.75 4.17 -23.01
C ASP A 77 6.28 2.84 -22.39
N PRO A 78 6.36 2.73 -21.05
CA PRO A 78 6.92 1.54 -20.41
C PRO A 78 5.96 0.35 -20.49
N SER A 79 6.50 -0.88 -20.47
CA SER A 79 5.67 -2.06 -20.24
C SER A 79 5.31 -2.17 -18.75
N VAL A 80 4.03 -2.38 -18.41
CA VAL A 80 3.59 -2.59 -17.02
C VAL A 80 2.98 -3.97 -16.87
N THR A 81 3.47 -4.74 -15.90
CA THR A 81 3.05 -6.13 -15.64
C THR A 81 2.71 -6.35 -14.15
N GLY A 82 2.07 -7.48 -13.86
CA GLY A 82 1.64 -7.83 -12.50
C GLY A 82 0.17 -7.52 -12.24
N LYS A 83 -0.28 -7.82 -11.01
CA LYS A 83 -1.65 -7.51 -10.56
C LYS A 83 -1.68 -6.07 -10.01
N ARG A 84 -2.84 -5.42 -10.08
CA ARG A 84 -3.06 -4.12 -9.41
C ARG A 84 -2.57 -4.15 -7.96
N THR A 85 -1.90 -3.08 -7.52
CA THR A 85 -1.35 -2.94 -6.18
C THR A 85 -2.35 -2.25 -5.26
N LEU A 86 -2.72 -2.87 -4.15
CA LEU A 86 -3.42 -2.17 -3.07
C LEU A 86 -2.43 -1.27 -2.34
N VAL A 87 -2.72 0.02 -2.28
CA VAL A 87 -1.96 0.99 -1.50
C VAL A 87 -2.73 1.30 -0.21
N LEU A 88 -2.08 1.08 0.93
CA LEU A 88 -2.58 1.38 2.27
C LEU A 88 -1.79 2.57 2.84
N PRO A 89 -2.39 3.78 2.93
CA PRO A 89 -1.73 4.93 3.52
C PRO A 89 -1.79 4.88 5.05
N LEU A 90 -0.64 5.02 5.71
CA LEU A 90 -0.54 5.21 7.16
C LEU A 90 -0.36 6.70 7.44
N ASN A 91 -1.46 7.44 7.30
CA ASN A 91 -1.49 8.90 7.31
C ASN A 91 -2.24 9.50 8.51
N HIS A 92 -2.75 8.67 9.41
CA HIS A 92 -3.36 9.09 10.66
C HIS A 92 -2.76 8.28 11.82
N SER A 93 -2.52 8.91 12.97
CA SER A 93 -2.08 8.22 14.18
C SER A 93 -3.21 8.27 15.19
N LEU A 94 -3.61 7.10 15.69
CA LEU A 94 -4.56 7.01 16.79
C LEU A 94 -3.89 7.45 18.09
N GLU A 95 -4.61 8.21 18.89
CA GLU A 95 -4.14 8.61 20.22
C GLU A 95 -4.29 7.45 21.21
N GLN A 96 -3.42 7.39 22.21
CA GLN A 96 -3.40 6.28 23.16
C GLN A 96 -4.72 6.14 23.92
N ASN A 97 -5.34 7.27 24.30
CA ASN A 97 -6.64 7.29 24.95
C ASN A 97 -7.75 6.74 24.05
N GLU A 98 -7.77 7.10 22.77
CA GLU A 98 -8.74 6.58 21.79
C GLU A 98 -8.65 5.05 21.68
N ILE A 99 -7.41 4.54 21.63
CA ILE A 99 -7.15 3.09 21.60
C ILE A 99 -7.66 2.42 22.87
N THR A 100 -7.32 2.97 24.05
CA THR A 100 -7.74 2.37 25.32
C THR A 100 -9.25 2.44 25.54
N ASP A 101 -9.89 3.53 25.14
CA ASP A 101 -11.34 3.73 25.29
C ASP A 101 -12.09 2.77 24.37
N SER A 102 -11.67 2.69 23.10
CA SER A 102 -12.21 1.74 22.12
C SER A 102 -12.09 0.28 22.57
N LEU A 103 -10.92 -0.11 23.10
CA LEU A 103 -10.72 -1.46 23.63
C LEU A 103 -11.58 -1.70 24.89
N SER A 104 -11.70 -0.71 25.77
CA SER A 104 -12.53 -0.81 26.98
C SER A 104 -13.99 -1.08 26.64
N GLU A 105 -14.54 -0.35 25.66
CA GLU A 105 -15.90 -0.58 25.18
C GLU A 105 -16.08 -2.00 24.64
N GLU A 106 -15.12 -2.50 23.86
CA GLU A 106 -15.23 -3.83 23.27
C GLU A 106 -15.10 -4.95 24.31
N ILE A 107 -14.24 -4.78 25.32
CA ILE A 107 -14.15 -5.70 26.46
C ILE A 107 -15.45 -5.68 27.27
N LYS A 108 -16.02 -4.50 27.57
CA LYS A 108 -17.29 -4.38 28.32
C LYS A 108 -18.46 -5.08 27.62
N LYS A 109 -18.51 -5.06 26.28
CA LYS A 109 -19.54 -5.81 25.53
C LYS A 109 -19.46 -7.32 25.79
N LYS A 110 -18.25 -7.85 25.95
CA LYS A 110 -18.01 -9.29 26.16
C LYS A 110 -18.04 -9.69 27.63
N HIS A 111 -17.60 -8.80 28.51
CA HIS A 111 -17.42 -8.99 29.95
C HIS A 111 -18.07 -7.84 30.74
N PRO A 112 -19.42 -7.73 30.74
CA PRO A 112 -20.13 -6.55 31.24
C PRO A 112 -20.04 -6.35 32.77
N ASN A 113 -19.75 -7.41 33.52
CA ASN A 113 -19.75 -7.40 34.99
C ASN A 113 -18.33 -7.41 35.58
N GLU A 114 -17.28 -7.35 34.74
CA GLU A 114 -15.90 -7.39 35.20
C GLU A 114 -15.31 -5.97 35.30
N GLU A 115 -14.66 -5.68 36.42
CA GLU A 115 -13.83 -4.48 36.56
C GLU A 115 -12.42 -4.74 36.05
N PHE A 116 -11.90 -3.86 35.21
CA PHE A 116 -10.57 -3.99 34.64
C PHE A 116 -9.94 -2.62 34.40
N ARG A 117 -8.60 -2.59 34.31
CA ARG A 117 -7.82 -1.42 33.92
C ARG A 117 -6.95 -1.78 32.74
N LEU A 118 -6.97 -0.93 31.71
CA LEU A 118 -6.11 -1.05 30.55
C LEU A 118 -4.90 -0.13 30.70
N THR A 119 -3.75 -0.59 30.20
CA THR A 119 -2.53 0.22 30.10
C THR A 119 -1.96 -0.01 28.71
N PHE A 120 -1.80 1.05 27.93
CA PHE A 120 -1.12 0.99 26.65
C PHE A 120 0.39 0.83 26.90
N LEU A 121 0.99 -0.22 26.34
CA LEU A 121 2.42 -0.50 26.51
C LEU A 121 3.24 0.03 25.34
N SER A 122 2.91 -0.43 24.13
CA SER A 122 3.62 -0.10 22.89
C SER A 122 2.88 -0.67 21.69
N GLY A 123 3.05 -0.08 20.51
CA GLY A 123 2.54 -0.63 19.25
C GLY A 123 2.46 0.43 18.16
N ASP A 124 2.35 -0.01 16.91
CA ASP A 124 2.08 0.90 15.79
C ASP A 124 0.66 1.45 15.88
N THR A 125 0.55 2.77 15.93
CA THR A 125 -0.73 3.49 16.04
C THR A 125 -1.18 4.10 14.72
N LYS A 126 -0.35 3.98 13.66
CA LYS A 126 -0.65 4.59 12.37
C LYS A 126 -1.65 3.73 11.58
N VAL A 127 -2.69 4.37 11.08
CA VAL A 127 -3.77 3.78 10.29
C VAL A 127 -4.13 4.70 9.12
N PRO A 128 -4.86 4.20 8.10
CA PRO A 128 -5.52 5.05 7.12
C PRO A 128 -6.56 5.94 7.78
N LEU A 129 -6.56 7.23 7.41
CA LEU A 129 -7.53 8.20 7.90
C LEU A 129 -8.98 7.81 7.54
N GLU A 130 -9.19 7.28 6.33
CA GLU A 130 -10.52 6.99 5.81
C GLU A 130 -10.59 5.64 5.08
N GLY A 131 -11.81 5.15 4.88
CA GLY A 131 -12.11 4.02 3.99
C GLY A 131 -11.73 2.64 4.55
N VAL A 132 -11.32 2.56 5.82
CA VAL A 132 -11.09 1.30 6.53
C VAL A 132 -12.02 1.16 7.71
N THR A 133 -12.22 -0.08 8.14
CA THR A 133 -12.85 -0.41 9.40
C THR A 133 -11.81 -1.01 10.33
N LEU A 134 -11.70 -0.49 11.54
CA LEU A 134 -10.82 -1.02 12.57
C LEU A 134 -11.62 -1.99 13.44
N LYS A 135 -11.05 -3.16 13.73
CA LYS A 135 -11.70 -4.16 14.59
C LYS A 135 -10.69 -4.76 15.56
N TRP A 136 -11.08 -4.86 16.82
CA TRP A 136 -10.32 -5.59 17.81
C TRP A 136 -10.38 -7.09 17.52
N ALA A 137 -9.22 -7.72 17.47
CA ALA A 137 -9.08 -9.16 17.31
C ALA A 137 -8.41 -9.79 18.53
N ASN A 138 -8.58 -11.11 18.65
CA ASN A 138 -7.99 -11.92 19.71
C ASN A 138 -8.40 -11.49 21.13
N LEU A 139 -9.62 -10.96 21.28
CA LEU A 139 -10.19 -10.67 22.59
C LEU A 139 -10.42 -11.99 23.35
N PRO A 140 -9.83 -12.15 24.53
CA PRO A 140 -9.89 -13.41 25.26
C PRO A 140 -11.30 -13.67 25.79
N SER A 141 -11.56 -14.94 26.09
CA SER A 141 -12.84 -15.41 26.65
C SER A 141 -12.94 -15.20 28.16
N ARG A 142 -11.84 -14.90 28.84
CA ARG A 142 -11.76 -14.53 30.27
C ARG A 142 -10.65 -13.50 30.44
N LEU A 143 -10.77 -12.59 31.39
CA LEU A 143 -9.74 -11.62 31.71
C LEU A 143 -8.81 -12.17 32.80
N HIS A 144 -7.50 -12.09 32.58
CA HIS A 144 -6.49 -12.40 33.58
C HIS A 144 -5.65 -11.15 33.89
N PRO A 145 -5.28 -10.90 35.17
CA PRO A 145 -4.36 -9.83 35.52
C PRO A 145 -3.02 -9.96 34.79
N GLY A 146 -2.50 -8.85 34.27
CA GLY A 146 -1.22 -8.82 33.55
C GLY A 146 -1.25 -9.43 32.14
N GLN A 147 -2.42 -9.79 31.62
CA GLN A 147 -2.54 -10.37 30.29
C GLN A 147 -2.26 -9.32 29.21
N LEU A 148 -1.30 -9.63 28.32
CA LEU A 148 -1.09 -8.89 27.08
C LEU A 148 -2.25 -9.22 26.13
N MET A 149 -2.99 -8.20 25.70
CA MET A 149 -4.21 -8.40 24.93
C MET A 149 -4.29 -7.53 23.69
N ALA A 150 -4.96 -8.14 22.69
CA ALA A 150 -5.64 -7.53 21.56
C ALA A 150 -4.78 -6.82 20.52
N SER A 151 -5.05 -7.14 19.26
CA SER A 151 -4.50 -6.42 18.10
C SER A 151 -5.64 -5.67 17.42
N LEU A 152 -5.42 -4.40 17.12
CA LEU A 152 -6.34 -3.62 16.29
C LEU A 152 -6.07 -3.94 14.82
N GLU A 153 -7.02 -4.56 14.14
CA GLU A 153 -6.87 -5.02 12.76
C GLU A 153 -7.58 -4.08 11.78
N ILE A 154 -6.91 -3.83 10.64
CA ILE A 154 -7.44 -3.00 9.55
C ILE A 154 -8.19 -3.88 8.55
N PHE A 155 -9.44 -3.52 8.28
CA PHE A 155 -10.26 -4.14 7.24
C PHE A 155 -10.54 -3.16 6.11
N PHE A 156 -10.34 -3.61 4.86
CA PHE A 156 -10.70 -2.89 3.65
C PHE A 156 -11.48 -3.82 2.71
N LYS A 157 -12.67 -3.41 2.29
CA LYS A 157 -13.59 -4.23 1.44
C LYS A 157 -13.75 -5.67 1.95
N ILE A 158 -13.99 -5.84 3.25
CA ILE A 158 -14.20 -7.14 3.93
C ILE A 158 -12.94 -8.04 3.98
N ARG A 159 -11.79 -7.59 3.43
CA ARG A 159 -10.51 -8.28 3.58
C ARG A 159 -9.73 -7.72 4.76
N LYS A 160 -9.18 -8.62 5.56
CA LYS A 160 -8.22 -8.31 6.64
C LYS A 160 -6.87 -7.95 6.04
N TYR A 161 -6.26 -6.89 6.55
CA TYR A 161 -4.89 -6.51 6.26
C TYR A 161 -4.12 -6.38 7.57
N ILE A 162 -3.08 -7.20 7.70
CA ILE A 162 -2.12 -7.11 8.80
C ILE A 162 -1.10 -6.03 8.41
N LEU A 163 -0.84 -5.12 9.35
CA LEU A 163 0.27 -4.16 9.31
C LEU A 163 1.57 -4.90 9.61
#